data_AF-A0A1H6J9G3-F1
#
_entry.id   AF-A0A1H6J9G3-F1
#
_cell.length_a   1.000
_cell.length_b   1.000
_cell.length_c   1.000
_cell.angle_alpha   90.00
_cell.angle_beta   90.00
_cell.angle_gamma   90.00
#
_symmetry.space_group_name_H-M   'P 1'
#
loop_
_entity.id
_entity.type
_entity.pdbx_description
1 polymer ?
#
loop_
_entity_poly.entity_id
_entity_poly.type
_entity_poly.pdbx_seq_one_letter_code
_entity_poly.pdbx_strand_id
1 'polypeptide(L)'
;MAEEPVRAVVAGPDDHDLAGALEAAGATVSRIDGVVSAATLRQAGIDAADLLVITDVEEATGIPIAKEENPDVRTVTYADRSLPEFVAGVADLAVDPALLDAEAVASELVETSTVA
;
A
#
# COMPACT_ATOMS: atom_id res chain seq x y z
N MET A 1 -10.43 -24.66 2.85
CA MET A 1 -10.53 -23.39 2.11
C MET A 1 -9.11 -22.87 2.09
N ALA A 2 -8.47 -22.72 0.93
CA ALA A 2 -7.20 -21.99 0.91
C ALA A 2 -7.58 -20.53 1.17
N GLU A 3 -7.04 -19.92 2.22
CA GLU A 3 -7.15 -18.48 2.40
C GLU A 3 -6.49 -17.85 1.17
N GLU A 4 -7.23 -17.03 0.43
CA GLU A 4 -6.63 -16.27 -0.68
C GLU A 4 -5.65 -15.27 -0.07
N PRO A 5 -4.40 -15.23 -0.55
CA PRO A 5 -3.40 -14.33 0.02
C PRO A 5 -3.80 -12.87 -0.23
N VAL A 6 -3.55 -12.02 0.77
CA VAL A 6 -3.76 -10.57 0.69
C VAL A 6 -3.02 -10.00 -0.52
N ARG A 7 -3.70 -9.23 -1.36
CA ARG A 7 -3.11 -8.61 -2.55
C ARG A 7 -2.74 -7.17 -2.26
N ALA A 8 -1.45 -6.88 -2.30
CA ALA A 8 -0.92 -5.55 -2.03
C ALA A 8 -0.28 -4.96 -3.29
N VAL A 9 -0.59 -3.71 -3.58
CA VAL A 9 0.11 -2.90 -4.57
C VAL A 9 1.03 -1.96 -3.81
N VAL A 10 2.34 -2.02 -4.05
CA VAL A 10 3.33 -1.12 -3.45
C VAL A 10 3.83 -0.17 -4.51
N ALA A 11 3.80 1.13 -4.21
CA ALA A 11 4.15 2.16 -5.16
C ALA A 11 5.11 3.19 -4.57
N GLY A 12 6.18 3.47 -5.33
CA GLY A 12 7.29 4.31 -4.92
C GLY A 12 8.57 3.51 -4.65
N PRO A 13 9.70 4.19 -4.41
CA PRO A 13 10.95 3.58 -3.97
C PRO A 13 10.74 2.90 -2.61
N ASP A 14 10.96 1.58 -2.56
CA ASP A 14 10.79 0.77 -1.36
C ASP A 14 12.10 0.69 -0.56
N ASP A 15 12.59 1.84 -0.09
CA ASP A 15 13.90 1.96 0.59
C ASP A 15 13.97 1.17 1.91
N HIS A 16 12.82 0.88 2.52
CA HIS A 16 12.69 0.15 3.78
C HIS A 16 12.27 -1.32 3.58
N ASP A 17 12.22 -1.82 2.34
CA ASP A 17 11.85 -3.20 1.96
C ASP A 17 10.49 -3.68 2.51
N LEU A 18 9.49 -2.78 2.53
CA LEU A 18 8.13 -3.10 2.96
C LEU A 18 7.44 -4.09 2.02
N ALA A 19 7.74 -4.05 0.72
CA ALA A 19 7.26 -5.05 -0.23
C ALA A 19 7.79 -6.45 0.13
N GLY A 20 9.09 -6.57 0.44
CA GLY A 20 9.69 -7.83 0.86
C GLY A 20 9.09 -8.35 2.17
N ALA A 21 8.85 -7.45 3.13
CA ALA A 21 8.20 -7.79 4.40
C ALA A 21 6.75 -8.30 4.20
N LEU A 22 5.97 -7.68 3.31
CA LEU A 22 4.61 -8.13 2.96
C LEU A 22 4.62 -9.51 2.31
N GLU A 23 5.54 -9.76 1.37
CA GLU A 23 5.70 -11.09 0.76
C GLU A 23 6.08 -12.15 1.79
N ALA A 24 6.98 -11.82 2.72
CA ALA A 24 7.38 -12.70 3.83
C ALA A 24 6.23 -13.01 4.79
N ALA A 25 5.31 -12.05 4.99
CA ALA A 25 4.09 -12.21 5.77
C ALA A 25 2.99 -13.01 5.03
N GLY A 26 3.18 -13.33 3.73
CA GLY A 26 2.26 -14.15 2.94
C GLY A 26 1.34 -13.37 2.00
N ALA A 27 1.55 -12.07 1.82
CA ALA A 27 0.84 -11.28 0.81
C ALA A 27 1.40 -11.54 -0.60
N THR A 28 0.56 -11.36 -1.60
CA THR A 28 0.97 -11.25 -3.01
C THR A 28 1.20 -9.78 -3.33
N VAL A 29 2.43 -9.40 -3.66
CA VAL A 29 2.81 -7.99 -3.87
C VAL A 29 3.04 -7.68 -5.35
N SER A 30 2.38 -6.63 -5.84
CA SER A 30 2.66 -5.98 -7.12
C SER A 30 3.40 -4.67 -6.87
N ARG A 31 4.57 -4.47 -7.49
CA ARG A 31 5.38 -3.27 -7.31
C ARG A 31 5.23 -2.31 -8.50
N ILE A 32 5.21 -1.00 -8.22
CA ILE A 32 5.21 0.06 -9.22
C ILE A 32 6.48 0.90 -9.04
N ASP A 33 7.51 0.63 -9.86
CA ASP A 33 8.82 1.30 -9.83
C ASP A 33 8.85 2.67 -10.54
N GLY A 34 7.70 3.32 -10.71
CA GLY A 34 7.59 4.57 -11.46
C GLY A 34 6.31 5.33 -11.15
N VAL A 35 5.96 6.29 -12.01
CA VAL A 35 4.85 7.22 -11.76
C VAL A 35 3.54 6.48 -11.50
N VAL A 36 2.92 6.79 -10.37
CA VAL A 36 1.63 6.25 -9.99
C VAL A 36 0.52 6.98 -10.74
N SER A 37 -0.15 6.23 -11.60
CA SER A 37 -1.22 6.71 -12.48
C SER A 37 -2.32 5.67 -12.56
N ALA A 38 -3.51 6.08 -13.01
CA ALA A 38 -4.62 5.13 -13.20
C ALA A 38 -4.24 3.95 -14.11
N ALA A 39 -3.36 4.17 -15.10
CA ALA A 39 -2.90 3.11 -15.99
C ALA A 39 -1.97 2.12 -15.27
N THR A 40 -0.99 2.62 -14.50
CA THR A 40 -0.04 1.76 -13.75
C THR A 40 -0.72 1.02 -12.61
N LEU A 41 -1.65 1.67 -11.90
CA LEU A 41 -2.48 1.04 -10.87
C LEU A 41 -3.34 -0.11 -11.42
N ARG A 42 -4.02 0.09 -12.56
CA ARG A 42 -4.78 -0.98 -13.22
C ARG A 42 -3.90 -2.12 -13.68
N GLN A 43 -2.71 -1.84 -14.23
CA GLN A 43 -1.76 -2.88 -14.63
C GLN A 43 -1.25 -3.67 -13.42
N ALA A 44 -1.12 -3.03 -12.26
CA ALA A 44 -0.74 -3.67 -11.01
C ALA A 44 -1.88 -4.48 -10.35
N GLY A 45 -3.11 -4.37 -10.86
CA GLY A 45 -4.28 -5.09 -10.37
C GLY A 45 -4.99 -4.42 -9.18
N ILE A 46 -4.98 -3.08 -9.11
CA ILE A 46 -5.62 -2.33 -8.01
C ILE A 46 -7.11 -2.64 -7.84
N ASP A 47 -7.80 -3.04 -8.92
CA ASP A 47 -9.22 -3.35 -8.97
C ASP A 47 -9.62 -4.50 -8.04
N ALA A 48 -8.68 -5.41 -7.76
CA ALA A 48 -8.88 -6.55 -6.88
C ALA A 48 -7.84 -6.60 -5.76
N ALA A 49 -7.13 -5.50 -5.51
CA ALA A 49 -6.17 -5.38 -4.44
C ALA A 49 -6.88 -5.06 -3.11
N ASP A 50 -6.38 -5.63 -2.03
CA ASP A 50 -6.85 -5.35 -0.68
C ASP A 50 -6.11 -4.14 -0.09
N LEU A 51 -4.84 -3.97 -0.48
CA LEU A 51 -3.94 -2.94 0.04
C LEU A 51 -3.30 -2.15 -1.10
N LEU A 52 -3.26 -0.82 -0.93
CA LEU A 52 -2.34 0.07 -1.65
C LEU A 52 -1.37 0.67 -0.64
N VAL A 53 -0.09 0.45 -0.86
CA VAL A 53 0.98 0.98 -0.04
C VAL A 53 1.75 2.02 -0.84
N ILE A 54 1.85 3.23 -0.29
CA ILE A 54 2.65 4.32 -0.84
C ILE A 54 3.89 4.48 0.02
N THR A 55 5.07 4.24 -0.53
CA THR A 55 6.35 4.39 0.18
C THR A 55 6.97 5.77 0.01
N ASP A 56 6.49 6.53 -0.97
CA ASP A 56 6.91 7.91 -1.20
C ASP A 56 5.71 8.86 -1.31
N VAL A 57 5.75 9.92 -0.52
CA VAL A 57 4.73 10.98 -0.53
C VAL A 57 4.60 11.68 -1.88
N GLU A 58 5.61 11.63 -2.74
CA GLU A 58 5.53 12.16 -4.11
C GLU A 58 4.52 11.38 -4.96
N GLU A 59 4.32 10.10 -4.66
CA GLU A 59 3.36 9.21 -5.33
C GLU A 59 2.00 9.17 -4.62
N ALA A 60 1.84 9.91 -3.52
CA ALA A 60 0.62 9.94 -2.73
C ALA A 60 -0.62 10.44 -3.50
N THR A 61 -0.42 11.17 -4.60
CA THR A 61 -1.51 11.53 -5.51
C THR A 61 -2.20 10.32 -6.16
N GLY A 62 -1.57 9.14 -6.11
CA GLY A 62 -2.17 7.88 -6.53
C GLY A 62 -3.29 7.36 -5.63
N ILE A 63 -3.33 7.77 -4.35
CA ILE A 63 -4.34 7.34 -3.37
C ILE A 63 -5.77 7.66 -3.83
N PRO A 64 -6.13 8.92 -4.17
CA PRO A 64 -7.48 9.21 -4.65
C PRO A 64 -7.83 8.47 -5.94
N ILE A 65 -6.87 8.29 -6.85
CA ILE A 65 -7.07 7.55 -8.11
C ILE A 65 -7.35 6.07 -7.81
N ALA A 66 -6.62 5.47 -6.88
CA ALA A 66 -6.85 4.08 -6.49
C ALA A 66 -8.22 3.88 -5.85
N LYS A 67 -8.67 4.82 -5.01
CA LYS A 67 -10.02 4.81 -4.42
C LYS A 67 -11.12 4.99 -5.47
N GLU A 68 -10.86 5.69 -6.58
CA GLU A 68 -11.79 5.77 -7.70
C GLU A 68 -11.94 4.43 -8.44
N GLU A 69 -10.84 3.68 -8.59
CA GLU A 69 -10.83 2.37 -9.25
C GLU A 69 -11.37 1.25 -8.34
N ASN A 70 -11.02 1.29 -7.07
CA ASN A 70 -11.41 0.34 -6.04
C ASN A 70 -11.71 1.12 -4.74
N PRO A 71 -12.98 1.44 -4.47
CA PRO A 71 -13.38 2.18 -3.27
C PRO A 71 -13.06 1.47 -1.96
N ASP A 72 -12.99 0.13 -2.00
CA ASP A 72 -12.78 -0.72 -0.83
C ASP A 72 -11.29 -0.97 -0.54
N VAL A 73 -10.38 -0.59 -1.46
CA VAL A 73 -8.94 -0.74 -1.23
C VAL A 73 -8.51 0.04 0.00
N ARG A 74 -7.75 -0.59 0.89
CA ARG A 74 -7.18 0.09 2.04
C ARG A 74 -5.84 0.71 1.67
N THR A 75 -5.71 2.00 1.91
CA THR A 75 -4.55 2.80 1.54
C THR A 75 -3.67 3.07 2.75
N VAL A 76 -2.39 2.73 2.63
CA VAL A 76 -1.39 2.85 3.68
C VAL A 76 -0.23 3.66 3.13
N THR A 77 0.17 4.70 3.84
CA THR A 77 1.41 5.42 3.53
C THR A 77 2.48 5.01 4.51
N TYR A 78 3.65 4.60 4.02
CA TYR A 78 4.81 4.24 4.81
C TYR A 78 6.00 5.08 4.37
N ALA A 79 6.12 6.28 4.94
CA ALA A 79 7.12 7.26 4.51
C ALA A 79 7.56 8.15 5.67
N ASP A 80 8.83 8.57 5.67
CA ASP A 80 9.41 9.49 6.66
C ASP A 80 8.82 10.92 6.58
N ARG A 81 8.19 11.24 5.45
CA ARG A 81 7.60 12.55 5.18
C ARG A 81 6.10 12.52 5.44
N SER A 82 5.57 13.63 5.94
CA SER A 82 4.12 13.78 6.11
C SER A 82 3.42 13.89 4.76
N LEU A 83 2.25 13.27 4.67
CA LEU A 83 1.36 13.40 3.52
C LEU A 83 0.94 14.87 3.30
N PRO A 84 0.77 15.29 2.03
CA PRO A 84 0.11 16.55 1.74
C PRO A 84 -1.33 16.57 2.30
N GLU A 85 -1.79 17.74 2.76
CA GLU A 85 -3.11 17.88 3.42
C GLU A 85 -4.27 17.37 2.56
N PHE A 86 -4.18 17.53 1.23
CA PHE A 86 -5.20 17.08 0.30
C PHE A 86 -5.28 15.55 0.13
N VAL A 87 -4.21 14.82 0.46
CA VAL A 87 -4.19 13.35 0.42
C VAL A 87 -4.45 12.76 1.80
N ALA A 88 -3.96 13.42 2.85
CA ALA A 88 -4.07 12.96 4.23
C ALA A 88 -5.51 12.69 4.67
N GLY A 89 -6.49 13.41 4.12
CA GLY A 89 -7.91 13.19 4.41
C GLY A 89 -8.54 11.97 3.72
N VAL A 90 -7.86 11.36 2.76
CA VAL A 90 -8.35 10.21 1.97
C VAL A 90 -7.55 8.94 2.26
N ALA A 91 -6.31 9.07 2.74
CA ALA A 91 -5.51 7.95 3.20
C ALA A 91 -6.13 7.30 4.44
N ASP A 92 -6.18 5.96 4.47
CA ASP A 92 -6.77 5.23 5.61
C ASP A 92 -5.78 5.11 6.78
N LEU A 93 -4.49 4.97 6.47
CA LEU A 93 -3.43 4.83 7.46
C LEU A 93 -2.14 5.51 6.97
N ALA A 94 -1.44 6.18 7.90
CA ALA A 94 -0.10 6.69 7.68
C ALA A 94 0.81 6.19 8.81
N VAL A 95 1.96 5.64 8.44
CA VAL A 95 2.95 5.07 9.35
C VAL A 95 4.30 5.67 9.04
N ASP A 96 5.00 6.08 10.09
CA ASP A 96 6.35 6.62 10.01
C ASP A 96 7.35 5.46 10.22
N PRO A 97 8.26 5.19 9.26
CA PRO A 97 9.27 4.15 9.39
C PRO A 97 10.21 4.34 10.60
N ALA A 98 10.36 5.57 11.10
CA ALA A 98 11.13 5.84 12.32
C ALA A 98 10.42 5.38 13.60
N LEU A 99 9.13 5.04 13.53
CA LEU A 99 8.32 4.57 14.66
C LEU A 99 8.05 3.07 14.62
N LEU A 100 7.85 2.51 13.42
CA LEU A 100 7.56 1.09 13.22
C LEU A 100 8.32 0.56 12.00
N ASP A 101 9.07 -0.51 12.20
CA ASP A 101 9.80 -1.18 11.13
C ASP A 101 8.87 -1.93 10.16
N ALA A 102 9.35 -2.13 8.92
CA ALA A 102 8.57 -2.71 7.83
C ALA A 102 8.00 -4.11 8.15
N GLU A 103 8.77 -4.98 8.84
CA GLU A 103 8.31 -6.31 9.24
C GLU A 103 7.09 -6.27 10.17
N ALA A 104 7.12 -5.38 11.17
CA ALA A 104 6.02 -5.23 12.11
C ALA A 104 4.76 -4.72 11.40
N VAL A 105 4.92 -3.72 10.54
CA VAL A 105 3.80 -3.15 9.77
C VAL A 105 3.22 -4.19 8.81
N ALA A 106 4.07 -4.91 8.07
CA ALA A 106 3.61 -5.93 7.12
C ALA A 106 2.79 -7.04 7.79
N SER A 107 3.27 -7.57 8.93
CA SER A 107 2.53 -8.59 9.69
C SER A 107 1.14 -8.09 10.07
N GLU A 108 1.07 -6.91 10.70
CA GLU A 108 -0.19 -6.33 11.17
C GLU A 108 -1.17 -6.03 10.01
N LEU A 109 -0.65 -5.57 8.87
CA LEU A 109 -1.47 -5.29 7.69
C LEU A 109 -2.08 -6.57 7.10
N VAL A 110 -1.30 -7.64 7.00
CA VAL A 110 -1.79 -8.94 6.50
C VAL A 110 -2.80 -9.55 7.47
N GLU A 111 -2.47 -9.56 8.77
CA GLU A 111 -3.36 -10.10 9.81
C GLU A 111 -4.70 -9.36 9.86
N THR A 112 -4.69 -8.03 9.77
CA THR A 112 -5.93 -7.24 9.80
C THR A 112 -6.79 -7.46 8.55
N SER A 113 -6.18 -7.65 7.38
CA SER A 113 -6.90 -7.85 6.13
C SER A 113 -7.51 -9.25 5.98
N THR A 114 -6.96 -10.27 6.65
CA THR A 114 -7.55 -11.62 6.66
C THR A 114 -8.74 -11.75 7.62
N VAL A 115 -8.90 -10.84 8.58
CA VAL A 115 -9.95 -10.90 9.62
C VAL A 115 -11.23 -10.14 9.24
N ALA A 116 -11.24 -9.40 8.12
CA ALA A 116 -12.38 -8.63 7.60
C ALA A 116 -13.32 -9.47 6.71
#